data_AF-A0A349SC78-F1
#
_entry.id   AF-A0A349SC78-F1
#
_cell.length_a   1.000
_cell.length_b   1.000
_cell.length_c   1.000
_cell.angle_alpha   90.00
_cell.angle_beta   90.00
_cell.angle_gamma   90.00
#
_symmetry.space_group_name_H-M   'P 1'
#
loop_
_entity.id
_entity.type
_entity.pdbx_description
1 polymer ?
#
loop_
_entity_poly.entity_id
_entity_poly.type
_entity_poly.pdbx_seq_one_letter_code
_entity_poly.pdbx_strand_id
1 'polypeptide(L)' 'DHFVTVYFNYHLKGDATMLEYLDVYPDGADATYSVRNGVPDDEHSYWPGFEEGSAVGLKLEKLARGE' A
#
# COMPACT_ATOMS: atom_id res chain seq x y z
N ASP A 1 -11.52 0.24 -1.79
CA ASP A 1 -11.18 0.08 -3.23
C ASP A 1 -9.71 0.20 -3.59
N HIS A 2 -8.81 0.39 -2.63
CA HIS A 2 -7.39 0.63 -2.91
C HIS A 2 -6.69 -0.55 -3.61
N PHE A 3 -6.60 -1.72 -2.98
CA PHE A 3 -5.80 -2.82 -3.54
C PHE A 3 -6.39 -3.53 -4.76
N VAL A 4 -7.72 -3.64 -4.84
CA VAL A 4 -8.40 -4.29 -5.97
C VAL A 4 -8.16 -3.51 -7.27
N THR A 5 -8.26 -2.18 -7.20
CA THR A 5 -7.99 -1.30 -8.35
C THR A 5 -6.55 -1.42 -8.82
N VAL A 6 -5.61 -1.41 -7.87
CA VAL A 6 -4.17 -1.56 -8.12
C VAL A 6 -3.86 -2.89 -8.81
N TYR A 7 -4.38 -4.00 -8.26
CA TYR A 7 -4.18 -5.34 -8.81
C TYR A 7 -4.68 -5.44 -10.27
N PHE A 8 -5.89 -4.94 -10.55
CA PHE A 8 -6.42 -4.98 -11.92
C PHE A 8 -5.70 -4.02 -12.87
N ASN A 9 -5.26 -2.85 -12.43
CA ASN A 9 -4.44 -1.97 -13.27
C ASN A 9 -3.13 -2.65 -13.67
N TYR A 10 -2.46 -3.31 -12.72
CA TYR A 10 -1.25 -4.08 -13.04
C TYR A 10 -1.54 -5.21 -14.04
N HIS A 11 -2.52 -6.07 -13.75
CA HIS A 11 -2.76 -7.27 -14.55
C HIS A 11 -3.47 -7.02 -15.89
N LEU A 12 -4.39 -6.06 -15.96
CA LEU A 12 -5.19 -5.80 -17.17
C LEU A 12 -4.57 -4.72 -18.05
N LYS A 13 -3.88 -3.73 -17.47
CA LYS A 13 -3.29 -2.61 -18.22
C LYS A 13 -1.77 -2.73 -18.35
N GLY A 14 -1.13 -3.65 -17.64
CA GLY A 14 0.32 -3.79 -17.63
C GLY A 14 1.03 -2.64 -16.94
N ASP A 15 0.34 -1.90 -16.08
CA ASP A 15 0.92 -0.74 -15.39
C ASP A 15 1.77 -1.20 -14.20
N ALA A 16 3.08 -1.32 -14.42
CA ALA A 16 4.03 -1.77 -13.42
C ALA A 16 4.16 -0.80 -12.23
N THR A 17 3.78 0.47 -12.37
CA THR A 17 3.83 1.44 -11.26
C THR A 17 2.93 1.00 -10.12
N MET A 18 1.84 0.30 -10.42
CA MET A 18 0.90 -0.24 -9.43
C MET A 18 1.54 -1.20 -8.42
N LEU A 19 2.69 -1.82 -8.75
CA LEU A 19 3.37 -2.71 -7.81
C LEU A 19 3.84 -1.98 -6.55
N GLU A 20 4.11 -0.67 -6.61
CA GLU A 20 4.50 0.12 -5.44
C GLU A 20 3.37 0.21 -4.39
N TYR A 21 2.12 0.20 -4.84
CA TYR A 21 0.94 0.18 -3.96
C TYR A 21 0.71 -1.20 -3.33
N LEU A 22 1.36 -2.25 -3.83
CA LEU A 22 1.32 -3.59 -3.26
C LEU A 22 2.56 -3.89 -2.42
N ASP A 23 3.65 -3.14 -2.55
CA ASP A 23 4.90 -3.31 -1.81
C ASP A 23 4.89 -2.52 -0.50
N VAL A 24 4.04 -2.96 0.42
CA VAL A 24 3.81 -2.31 1.72
C VAL A 24 3.94 -3.31 2.87
N TYR A 25 4.06 -2.80 4.11
CA TYR A 25 3.99 -3.63 5.31
C TYR A 25 2.68 -4.45 5.32
N PRO A 26 2.72 -5.76 5.66
CA PRO A 26 1.53 -6.61 5.63
C PRO A 26 0.41 -6.17 6.57
N ASP A 27 0.75 -5.63 7.75
CA ASP A 27 -0.21 -5.03 8.68
C ASP A 27 -0.14 -3.50 8.56
N GLY A 28 -1.28 -2.85 8.33
CA GLY A 28 -1.34 -1.39 8.21
C GLY A 28 -1.01 -0.67 9.52
N ALA A 29 -1.06 -1.36 10.67
CA ALA A 29 -0.64 -0.81 11.96
C ALA A 29 0.89 -0.74 12.14
N ASP A 30 1.66 -1.51 11.35
CA ASP A 30 3.12 -1.52 11.42
C ASP A 30 3.76 -0.40 10.57
N ALA A 31 2.97 0.21 9.69
CA ALA A 31 3.43 1.28 8.79
C ALA A 31 3.40 2.67 9.48
N THR A 32 4.41 3.50 9.22
CA THR A 32 4.54 4.83 9.85
C THR A 32 4.02 5.93 8.94
N TYR A 33 3.03 6.71 9.41
CA TYR A 33 2.60 7.93 8.75
C TYR A 33 3.47 9.11 9.20
N SER A 34 4.41 9.51 8.33
CA SER A 34 5.23 10.69 8.56
C SER A 34 5.13 11.65 7.38
N VAL A 35 4.28 12.68 7.51
CA VAL A 35 4.07 13.70 6.46
C VAL A 35 4.09 15.08 7.11
N ARG A 36 4.93 15.98 6.60
CA ARG A 36 5.05 17.36 7.08
C ARG A 36 4.74 18.33 5.96
N ASN A 37 3.76 19.21 6.18
CA ASN A 37 3.31 20.17 5.16
C ASN A 37 2.96 19.53 3.80
N GLY A 38 2.39 18.32 3.82
CA GLY A 38 2.03 17.57 2.61
C GLY A 38 3.18 16.84 1.93
N VAL A 39 4.39 16.85 2.50
CA VAL A 39 5.57 16.15 1.98
C VAL A 39 5.94 15.00 2.92
N PRO A 40 5.99 13.74 2.43
CA PRO A 40 6.49 12.62 3.22
C PRO A 40 7.99 12.79 3.47
N ASP A 41 8.44 12.46 4.68
CA ASP A 41 9.87 12.41 5.02
C ASP A 41 10.42 10.97 4.94
N ASP A 42 11.70 10.81 5.26
CA ASP A 42 12.42 9.54 5.13
C ASP A 42 11.87 8.43 6.06
N GLU A 43 11.12 8.79 7.10
CA GLU A 43 10.48 7.83 8.01
C GLU A 43 9.10 7.38 7.51
N HIS A 44 8.59 7.99 6.44
CA HIS A 44 7.28 7.65 5.88
C HIS A 44 7.30 6.26 5.24
N SER A 45 6.42 5.38 5.74
CA SER A 45 6.20 4.05 5.20
C SER A 45 4.72 3.66 5.10
N TYR A 46 3.83 4.65 5.25
CA TYR A 46 2.39 4.44 5.23
C TYR A 46 1.89 3.95 3.86
N TRP A 47 0.78 3.22 3.87
CA TRP A 47 0.22 2.66 2.65
C TRP A 47 -0.17 3.79 1.67
N PRO A 48 0.35 3.78 0.42
CA PRO A 48 0.05 4.84 -0.53
C PRO A 48 -1.45 4.97 -0.81
N GLY A 49 -1.94 6.21 -0.77
CA GLY A 49 -3.36 6.53 -0.96
C GLY A 49 -4.24 6.33 0.27
N PHE A 50 -3.69 5.88 1.40
CA PHE A 50 -4.38 5.87 2.69
C PHE A 50 -4.09 7.17 3.47
N GLU A 51 -5.13 7.70 4.12
CA GLU A 51 -5.01 8.81 5.06
C GLU A 51 -4.46 8.30 6.41
N GLU A 52 -3.88 9.19 7.22
CA GLU A 52 -3.35 8.87 8.54
C GLU A 52 -4.37 8.06 9.40
N GLY A 53 -3.94 6.89 9.88
CA GLY A 53 -4.76 6.01 10.71
C GLY A 53 -5.76 5.13 9.93
N SER A 54 -6.05 5.41 8.66
CA SER A 54 -7.07 4.68 7.90
C SER A 54 -6.66 3.26 7.48
N ALA A 55 -5.36 2.95 7.48
CA ALA A 55 -4.87 1.59 7.23
C ALA A 55 -4.86 0.72 8.50
N VAL A 56 -5.06 1.29 9.70
CA VAL A 56 -5.01 0.55 10.96
C VAL A 56 -6.17 -0.44 11.03
N GLY A 57 -5.85 -1.71 11.32
CA GLY A 57 -6.81 -2.81 11.34
C GLY A 57 -7.03 -3.49 9.99
N LEU A 58 -6.33 -3.05 8.93
CA LEU A 58 -6.29 -3.71 7.64
C LEU A 58 -5.03 -4.57 7.51
N LYS A 59 -5.15 -5.65 6.72
CA LYS A 59 -4.03 -6.53 6.38
C LYS A 59 -4.00 -6.78 4.87
N LEU A 60 -2.81 -6.75 4.29
CA LEU A 60 -2.56 -7.15 2.91
C LEU A 60 -1.88 -8.53 2.90
N GLU A 61 -2.68 -9.57 2.68
CA GLU A 61 -2.20 -10.94 2.57
C GLU A 61 -1.86 -11.27 1.11
N LYS A 62 -0.70 -11.91 0.90
CA LYS A 62 -0.27 -12.39 -0.42
C LYS A 62 -0.03 -13.89 -0.31
N LEU A 63 -0.70 -14.66 -1.16
CA LEU A 63 -0.39 -16.08 -1.31
C LEU A 63 0.88 -16.24 -2.12
N ALA A 64 1.80 -17.10 -1.66
CA ALA A 64 2.87 -17.55 -2.52
C ALA A 64 2.29 -18.44 -3.63
N ARG A 65 2.95 -18.46 -4.80
CA ARG A 65 2.54 -19.36 -5.89
C ARG A 65 2.59 -20.80 -5.39
N GLY A 66 1.43 -21.44 -5.25
CA GLY A 66 1.30 -22.85 -4.87
C GLY A 66 0.79 -23.12 -3.45
N GLU A 67 0.40 -22.08 -2.70
CA GLU A 67 -0.39 -22.20 -1.46
C GLU A 67 -1.89 -22.28 -1.71
#